data_AF-A0A0E9WRI5-F1
#
_entry.id   AF-A0A0E9WRI5-F1
#
_cell.length_a   1.000
_cell.length_b   1.000
_cell.length_c   1.000
_cell.angle_alpha   90.00
_cell.angle_beta   90.00
_cell.angle_gamma   90.00
#
_symmetry.space_group_name_H-M   'P 1'
#
loop_
_entity.id
_entity.type
_entity.pdbx_description
1 polymer ?
#
loop_
_entity_poly.entity_id
_entity_poly.type
_entity_poly.pdbx_seq_one_letter_code
_entity_poly.pdbx_strand_id
1 'polypeptide(L)'
;MLGPLHISEDDYSELHIGITDSKGLVYNYTLAGIRRDACGWEQCISVPLVQPDRNGLKEQWDRELEKFSSLDSWAPQRFYEERKFGSSCYGFALSFINHVRAIEGQPCITRDEFTGKFVLPRIKITSKYIKIYKEITKQGFYVADK
;
A
#
# COMPACT_ATOMS: atom_id res chain seq x y z
N MET A 1 -22.24 3.23 7.96
CA MET A 1 -20.79 3.45 8.04
C MET A 1 -20.27 3.33 6.63
N LEU A 2 -20.18 4.47 5.93
CA LEU A 2 -19.83 4.52 4.51
C LEU A 2 -18.31 4.41 4.40
N GLY A 3 -17.83 3.44 3.63
CA GLY A 3 -16.43 3.36 3.23
C GLY A 3 -16.03 4.59 2.37
N PRO A 4 -14.76 4.68 1.93
CA PRO A 4 -14.28 5.77 1.10
C PRO A 4 -15.26 6.06 -0.03
N LEU A 5 -15.79 7.29 -0.03
CA LEU A 5 -16.81 7.82 -0.96
C LEU A 5 -16.34 7.92 -2.42
N HIS A 6 -15.28 7.20 -2.80
CA HIS A 6 -14.65 7.28 -4.12
C HIS A 6 -14.05 5.92 -4.56
N ILE A 7 -14.75 4.81 -4.29
CA ILE A 7 -14.47 3.53 -4.96
C ILE A 7 -15.76 3.07 -5.66
N SER A 8 -15.77 3.25 -6.97
CA SER A 8 -16.77 2.71 -7.91
C SER A 8 -16.05 2.71 -9.27
N GLU A 9 -16.16 1.74 -10.18
CA GLU A 9 -17.12 0.65 -10.43
C GLU A 9 -16.46 -0.15 -11.57
N ASP A 10 -16.21 -1.46 -11.52
CA ASP A 10 -17.21 -2.52 -11.65
C ASP A 10 -16.55 -3.91 -11.51
N ASP A 11 -15.49 -4.07 -10.70
CA ASP A 11 -15.07 -5.44 -10.36
C ASP A 11 -14.42 -5.56 -8.98
N TYR A 12 -14.96 -6.46 -8.17
CA TYR A 12 -14.47 -6.82 -6.86
C TYR A 12 -13.17 -7.64 -6.99
N SER A 13 -11.98 -7.06 -7.16
CA SER A 13 -10.74 -7.85 -6.89
C SER A 13 -9.40 -7.12 -6.81
N GLU A 14 -9.25 -5.86 -7.22
CA GLU A 14 -7.90 -5.27 -7.24
C GLU A 14 -7.57 -4.50 -5.95
N LEU A 15 -6.57 -4.99 -5.22
CA LEU A 15 -6.02 -4.32 -4.04
C LEU A 15 -5.30 -3.04 -4.48
N HIS A 16 -5.84 -1.88 -4.08
CA HIS A 16 -5.18 -0.59 -4.26
C HIS A 16 -4.10 -0.36 -3.20
N ILE A 17 -3.01 0.30 -3.59
CA ILE A 17 -1.83 0.47 -2.74
C ILE A 17 -1.47 1.95 -2.63
N GLY A 18 -1.10 2.36 -1.42
CA GLY A 18 -0.59 3.68 -1.11
C GLY A 18 0.58 3.60 -0.14
N ILE A 19 1.37 4.67 -0.11
CA ILE A 19 2.46 4.88 0.83
C ILE A 19 2.07 6.00 1.79
N THR A 20 2.21 5.76 3.09
CA THR A 20 1.91 6.76 4.11
C THR A 20 3.17 7.50 4.54
N ASP A 21 3.02 8.79 4.84
CA ASP A 21 3.98 9.53 5.66
C ASP A 21 3.82 9.19 7.15
N SER A 22 4.66 9.77 8.00
CA SER A 22 4.63 9.57 9.46
C SER A 22 3.38 10.15 10.16
N LYS A 23 2.58 10.97 9.47
CA LYS A 23 1.34 11.59 9.98
C LYS A 23 0.09 10.82 9.57
N GLY A 24 0.22 9.80 8.73
CA GLY A 24 -0.90 9.01 8.22
C GLY A 24 -1.49 9.51 6.91
N LEU A 25 -0.86 10.49 6.24
CA LEU A 25 -1.31 10.95 4.92
C LEU A 25 -0.88 9.95 3.86
N VAL A 26 -1.84 9.43 3.08
CA VAL A 26 -1.58 8.37 2.11
C VAL A 26 -1.40 8.93 0.70
N TYR A 27 -0.22 8.72 0.15
CA TYR A 27 0.13 9.00 -1.23
C TYR A 27 -0.19 7.79 -2.09
N ASN A 28 -1.03 7.96 -3.10
CA ASN A 28 -1.41 6.86 -3.98
C ASN A 28 -1.58 7.33 -5.43
N TYR A 29 -1.22 6.45 -6.36
CA TYR A 29 -1.26 6.76 -7.79
C TYR A 29 -2.55 6.23 -8.40
N THR A 30 -3.30 7.12 -9.04
CA THR A 30 -4.61 6.86 -9.62
C THR A 30 -4.66 7.32 -11.06
N LEU A 31 -5.77 7.07 -11.75
CA LEU A 31 -6.05 7.61 -13.08
C LEU A 31 -5.96 9.14 -13.14
N ALA A 32 -6.18 9.84 -12.02
CA ALA A 32 -6.07 11.28 -11.92
C ALA A 32 -4.66 11.75 -11.52
N GLY A 33 -3.66 10.86 -11.50
CA GLY A 33 -2.32 11.14 -11.00
C GLY A 33 -2.15 10.80 -9.53
N ILE A 34 -1.12 11.37 -8.91
CA ILE A 34 -0.88 11.23 -7.48
C ILE A 34 -1.96 11.95 -6.67
N ARG A 35 -2.56 11.23 -5.72
CA ARG A 35 -3.44 11.80 -4.70
C ARG A 35 -2.81 11.70 -3.32
N ARG A 36 -3.26 12.59 -2.44
CA ARG A 36 -2.93 12.62 -1.01
C ARG A 36 -4.22 12.53 -0.23
N ASP A 37 -4.48 11.36 0.33
CA ASP A 37 -5.73 11.07 1.01
C ASP A 37 -5.49 10.99 2.52
N ALA A 38 -6.18 11.85 3.29
CA ALA A 38 -6.14 11.83 4.75
C ALA A 38 -7.13 10.81 5.35
N CYS A 39 -8.06 10.30 4.55
CA CYS A 39 -9.11 9.35 4.93
C CYS A 39 -9.38 8.37 3.79
N GLY A 40 -10.13 7.31 4.07
CA GLY A 40 -10.53 6.30 3.09
C GLY A 40 -9.64 5.04 3.06
N TRP A 41 -8.61 5.00 3.90
CA TRP A 41 -7.70 3.87 4.07
C TRP A 41 -7.91 3.14 5.40
N GLU A 42 -8.98 3.42 6.15
CA GLU A 42 -9.22 2.90 7.49
C GLU A 42 -9.40 1.37 7.52
N GLN A 43 -9.75 0.77 6.37
CA GLN A 43 -9.90 -0.68 6.19
C GLN A 43 -8.71 -1.30 5.44
N CYS A 44 -7.57 -0.61 5.36
CA CYS A 44 -6.38 -1.13 4.70
C CYS A 44 -5.59 -2.12 5.57
N ILE A 45 -4.68 -2.86 4.94
CA ILE A 45 -3.68 -3.67 5.63
C ILE A 45 -2.38 -2.87 5.66
N SER A 46 -1.93 -2.48 6.86
CA SER A 46 -0.66 -1.77 7.02
C SER A 46 0.52 -2.74 6.92
N VAL A 47 1.51 -2.37 6.10
CA VAL A 47 2.78 -3.08 5.94
C VAL A 47 3.89 -2.17 6.48
N PRO A 48 4.39 -2.39 7.70
CA PRO A 48 5.41 -1.52 8.28
C PRO A 48 6.76 -1.74 7.60
N LEU A 49 7.31 -0.67 7.01
CA LEU A 49 8.59 -0.70 6.30
C LEU A 49 9.73 -0.04 7.09
N VAL A 50 9.42 1.00 7.88
CA VAL A 50 10.37 1.70 8.75
C VAL A 50 10.08 1.33 10.20
N GLN A 51 11.12 1.00 10.97
CA GLN A 51 10.96 0.68 12.39
C GLN A 51 10.61 1.93 13.22
N PRO A 52 9.72 1.83 14.22
CA PRO A 52 9.21 2.99 14.96
C PRO A 52 10.28 3.79 15.72
N ASP A 53 11.39 3.16 16.09
CA ASP A 53 12.50 3.68 16.88
C ASP A 53 13.49 4.54 16.07
N ARG A 54 13.37 4.59 14.74
CA ARG A 54 14.30 5.29 13.85
C ARG A 54 13.77 6.64 13.38
N ASN A 55 13.71 7.63 14.27
CA ASN A 55 13.15 8.95 13.98
C ASN A 55 13.84 9.67 12.80
N GLY A 56 15.16 9.58 12.67
CA GLY A 56 15.88 10.19 11.53
C GLY A 56 15.48 9.62 10.17
N LEU A 57 15.14 8.32 10.12
CA LEU A 57 14.65 7.68 8.89
C LEU A 57 13.22 8.09 8.55
N LYS A 58 12.38 8.38 9.56
CA LYS A 58 11.01 8.86 9.34
C LYS A 58 10.99 10.24 8.67
N GLU A 59 11.82 11.16 9.14
CA GLU A 59 11.88 12.49 8.52
C GLU A 59 12.44 12.44 7.10
N GLN A 60 13.43 11.57 6.86
CA GLN A 60 13.95 11.35 5.51
C GLN A 60 12.88 10.73 4.60
N TRP A 61 12.16 9.71 5.09
CA TRP A 61 11.06 9.07 4.38
C TRP A 61 10.00 10.09 3.95
N ASP A 62 9.51 10.92 4.88
CA ASP A 62 8.47 11.92 4.59
C ASP A 62 8.94 12.94 3.55
N ARG A 63 10.17 13.46 3.69
CA ARG A 63 10.74 14.41 2.72
C ARG A 63 10.92 13.80 1.33
N GLU A 64 11.40 12.57 1.27
CA GLU A 64 11.60 11.89 -0.01
C GLU A 64 10.26 11.50 -0.65
N LEU A 65 9.26 11.11 0.13
CA LEU A 65 7.92 10.80 -0.36
C LEU A 65 7.27 12.03 -1.01
N GLU A 66 7.38 13.19 -0.37
CA GLU A 66 6.88 14.47 -0.91
C GLU A 66 7.53 14.78 -2.27
N LYS A 67 8.87 14.76 -2.33
CA LYS A 67 9.62 15.06 -3.56
C LYS A 67 9.32 14.05 -4.67
N PHE A 68 9.37 12.76 -4.35
CA PHE A 68 9.16 11.68 -5.31
C PHE A 68 7.76 11.75 -5.92
N SER A 69 6.76 12.09 -5.11
CA SER A 69 5.37 12.25 -5.52
C SER A 69 5.12 13.47 -6.42
N SER A 70 6.05 14.43 -6.46
CA SER A 70 5.97 15.59 -7.36
C SER A 70 6.65 15.38 -8.72
N LEU A 71 7.26 14.22 -8.97
CA LEU A 71 7.94 13.93 -10.23
C LEU A 71 6.92 13.74 -11.37
N ASP A 72 7.23 14.29 -12.55
CA ASP A 72 6.43 14.15 -13.79
C ASP A 72 6.25 12.68 -14.22
N SER A 73 7.06 11.77 -13.69
CA SER A 73 6.90 10.32 -13.86
C SER A 73 5.54 9.79 -13.41
N TRP A 74 4.83 10.52 -12.54
CA TRP A 74 3.53 10.15 -11.99
C TRP A 74 2.38 11.01 -12.54
N ALA A 75 2.56 11.56 -13.75
CA ALA A 75 1.52 12.30 -14.44
C ALA A 75 0.38 11.36 -14.87
N PRO A 76 -0.90 11.80 -14.81
CA PRO A 76 -2.07 10.97 -15.12
C PRO A 76 -1.99 10.21 -16.45
N GLN A 77 -1.38 10.84 -17.47
CA GLN A 77 -1.24 10.29 -18.82
C GLN A 77 -0.41 9.01 -18.85
N ARG A 78 0.51 8.84 -17.89
CA ARG A 78 1.38 7.67 -17.79
C ARG A 78 0.74 6.49 -17.07
N PHE A 79 -0.45 6.67 -16.48
CA PHE A 79 -1.10 5.62 -15.68
C PHE A 79 -1.34 4.34 -16.48
N TYR A 80 -1.69 4.46 -17.76
CA TYR A 80 -1.95 3.32 -18.64
C TYR A 80 -0.69 2.72 -19.27
N GLU A 81 0.43 3.45 -19.29
CA GLU A 81 1.70 2.96 -19.85
C GLU A 81 2.29 1.81 -19.02
N GLU A 82 2.00 1.79 -17.71
CA GLU A 82 2.50 0.80 -16.76
C GLU A 82 1.72 -0.54 -16.74
N ARG A 83 0.65 -0.70 -17.54
CA ARG A 83 -0.10 -1.98 -17.62
C ARG A 83 0.76 -3.19 -18.02
N LYS A 84 1.98 -2.98 -18.53
CA LYS A 84 2.96 -4.04 -18.79
C LYS A 84 3.60 -4.66 -17.51
N PHE A 85 3.47 -4.05 -16.33
CA PHE A 85 4.16 -4.50 -15.10
C PHE A 85 3.25 -4.82 -13.89
N GLY A 86 1.92 -4.67 -14.01
CA GLY A 86 0.94 -4.88 -12.93
C GLY A 86 0.09 -3.63 -12.69
N SER A 87 -0.56 -3.54 -11.52
CA SER A 87 -1.31 -2.34 -11.14
C SER A 87 -0.36 -1.15 -10.95
N SER A 88 -0.61 -0.04 -11.65
CA SER A 88 0.24 1.16 -11.65
C SER A 88 0.46 1.74 -10.24
N CYS A 89 -0.48 1.52 -9.32
CA CYS A 89 -0.30 1.93 -7.91
C CYS A 89 0.74 1.08 -7.16
N TYR A 90 0.87 -0.21 -7.50
CA TYR A 90 1.96 -1.05 -6.99
C TYR A 90 3.30 -0.55 -7.57
N GLY A 91 3.33 -0.22 -8.87
CA GLY A 91 4.51 0.33 -9.55
C GLY A 91 5.03 1.58 -8.85
N PHE A 92 4.14 2.53 -8.54
CA PHE A 92 4.43 3.72 -7.74
C PHE A 92 5.06 3.37 -6.38
N ALA A 93 4.37 2.54 -5.59
CA ALA A 93 4.80 2.17 -4.25
C ALA A 93 6.18 1.50 -4.25
N LEU A 94 6.39 0.50 -5.13
CA LEU A 94 7.67 -0.20 -5.23
C LEU A 94 8.80 0.71 -5.72
N SER A 95 8.51 1.61 -6.67
CA SER A 95 9.50 2.56 -7.18
C SER A 95 9.96 3.52 -6.08
N PHE A 96 9.04 4.02 -5.26
CA PHE A 96 9.39 4.84 -4.11
C PHE A 96 10.24 4.06 -3.08
N ILE A 97 9.86 2.83 -2.77
CA ILE A 97 10.62 1.98 -1.85
C ILE A 97 12.04 1.76 -2.36
N ASN A 98 12.20 1.50 -3.67
CA ASN A 98 13.52 1.34 -4.28
C ASN A 98 14.33 2.63 -4.35
N HIS A 99 13.67 3.79 -4.51
CA HIS A 99 14.32 5.11 -4.40
C HIS A 99 14.94 5.31 -3.00
N VAL A 100 14.17 5.06 -1.94
CA VAL A 100 14.68 5.15 -0.55
C VAL A 100 15.81 4.16 -0.31
N ARG A 101 15.67 2.91 -0.78
CA ARG A 101 16.72 1.88 -0.66
C ARG A 101 18.01 2.31 -1.35
N ALA A 102 17.93 2.93 -2.53
CA ALA A 102 19.09 3.43 -3.24
C ALA A 102 19.82 4.54 -2.46
N ILE A 103 19.07 5.45 -1.82
CA ILE A 103 19.63 6.47 -0.92
C ILE A 103 20.36 5.83 0.27
N GLU A 104 19.83 4.72 0.81
CA GLU A 104 20.44 3.95 1.89
C GLU A 104 21.57 3.01 1.44
N GLY A 105 21.96 3.04 0.15
CA GLY A 105 22.99 2.15 -0.40
C GLY A 105 22.57 0.66 -0.47
N GLN A 106 21.27 0.39 -0.41
CA GLN A 106 20.70 -0.95 -0.46
C GLN A 106 20.34 -1.34 -1.91
N PRO A 107 20.44 -2.62 -2.28
CA PRO A 107 20.00 -3.08 -3.59
C PRO A 107 18.49 -2.92 -3.75
N CYS A 108 18.05 -2.64 -4.98
CA CYS A 108 16.63 -2.66 -5.34
C CYS A 108 16.00 -4.02 -5.02
N ILE A 109 14.77 -4.01 -4.54
CA ILE A 109 13.96 -5.20 -4.32
C ILE A 109 12.98 -5.35 -5.48
N THR A 110 12.84 -6.58 -5.97
CA THR A 110 11.87 -6.88 -7.03
C THR A 110 10.45 -6.96 -6.49
N ARG A 111 9.47 -6.90 -7.39
CA ARG A 111 8.05 -7.05 -7.03
C ARG A 111 7.78 -8.36 -6.29
N ASP A 112 8.32 -9.47 -6.79
CA ASP A 112 8.05 -10.80 -6.26
C ASP A 112 8.72 -10.98 -4.89
N GLU A 113 9.93 -10.45 -4.71
CA GLU A 113 10.60 -10.43 -3.40
C GLU A 113 9.85 -9.58 -2.39
N PHE A 114 9.41 -8.37 -2.78
CA PHE A 114 8.66 -7.50 -1.88
C PHE A 114 7.32 -8.13 -1.49
N THR A 115 6.59 -8.66 -2.48
CA THR A 115 5.32 -9.35 -2.27
C THR A 115 5.51 -10.54 -1.33
N GLY A 116 6.50 -11.39 -1.60
CA GLY A 116 6.80 -12.58 -0.80
C GLY A 116 7.20 -12.26 0.63
N LYS A 117 8.08 -11.29 0.83
CA LYS A 117 8.64 -10.96 2.15
C LYS A 117 7.71 -10.11 3.01
N PHE A 118 6.97 -9.17 2.43
CA PHE A 118 6.25 -8.15 3.19
C PHE A 118 4.72 -8.22 3.06
N VAL A 119 4.21 -8.48 1.85
CA VAL A 119 2.75 -8.43 1.59
C VAL A 119 2.06 -9.74 1.95
N LEU A 120 2.53 -10.87 1.42
CA LEU A 120 1.91 -12.18 1.62
C LEU A 120 1.75 -12.58 3.09
N PRO A 121 2.71 -12.35 4.00
CA PRO A 121 2.53 -12.66 5.41
C PRO A 121 1.35 -11.91 6.04
N ARG A 122 1.17 -10.63 5.68
CA ARG A 122 0.08 -9.78 6.18
C ARG A 122 -1.27 -10.17 5.60
N ILE A 123 -1.31 -10.50 4.31
CA ILE A 123 -2.51 -11.01 3.64
C ILE A 123 -2.95 -12.33 4.26
N LYS A 124 -2.05 -13.27 4.52
CA LYS A 124 -2.38 -14.56 5.16
C LYS A 124 -3.04 -14.37 6.53
N ILE A 125 -2.46 -13.51 7.37
CA ILE A 125 -3.02 -13.19 8.69
C ILE A 125 -4.40 -12.54 8.55
N THR A 126 -4.53 -11.58 7.64
CA THR A 126 -5.79 -10.85 7.42
C THR A 126 -6.89 -11.76 6.87
N SER A 127 -6.57 -12.64 5.92
CA SER A 127 -7.52 -13.64 5.40
C SER A 127 -8.00 -14.59 6.50
N LYS A 128 -7.11 -15.02 7.39
CA LYS A 128 -7.50 -15.83 8.56
C LYS A 128 -8.41 -15.05 9.50
N TYR A 129 -8.07 -13.80 9.80
CA TYR A 129 -8.90 -12.92 10.63
C TYR A 129 -10.29 -12.72 10.02
N ILE A 130 -10.38 -12.37 8.74
CA ILE A 130 -11.65 -12.16 8.03
C ILE A 130 -12.49 -13.44 8.06
N LYS A 131 -11.88 -14.61 7.84
CA LYS A 131 -12.58 -15.90 7.93
C LYS A 131 -13.18 -16.10 9.32
N ILE A 132 -12.38 -15.96 10.38
CA ILE A 132 -12.82 -16.14 11.78
C ILE A 132 -13.93 -15.15 12.12
N TYR A 133 -13.74 -13.86 11.78
CA TYR A 133 -14.70 -12.80 12.03
C TYR A 133 -16.05 -13.10 11.37
N LYS A 134 -16.05 -13.53 10.10
CA LYS A 134 -17.27 -13.91 9.37
C LYS A 134 -17.98 -15.10 10.01
N GLU A 135 -17.25 -16.12 10.43
CA GLU A 135 -17.82 -17.30 11.09
C GLU A 135 -18.45 -16.96 12.44
N ILE A 136 -17.75 -16.22 13.30
CA ILE A 136 -18.29 -15.76 14.59
C ILE A 136 -19.52 -14.89 14.39
N THR A 137 -19.50 -13.97 13.44
CA THR A 137 -20.64 -13.09 13.15
C THR A 137 -21.87 -13.88 12.69
N LYS A 138 -21.67 -14.99 11.97
CA LYS A 138 -22.75 -15.83 11.44
C LYS A 138 -23.26 -16.87 12.45
N GLN A 139 -22.37 -17.48 13.24
CA GLN A 139 -22.67 -18.67 14.05
C GLN A 139 -22.55 -18.43 15.56
N GLY A 140 -21.98 -17.30 15.99
CA GLY A 140 -21.71 -16.98 17.40
C GLY A 140 -20.41 -17.57 17.95
N PHE A 141 -19.73 -18.45 17.21
CA PHE A 141 -18.47 -19.07 17.60
C PHE A 141 -17.61 -19.45 16.37
N TYR A 142 -16.34 -19.79 16.60
CA TYR A 142 -15.43 -20.34 15.58
C TYR A 142 -14.69 -21.54 16.18
N VAL A 143 -14.71 -22.68 15.48
CA VAL A 143 -13.95 -23.88 15.87
C VAL A 143 -12.62 -23.87 15.13
N ALA A 144 -11.52 -23.79 15.88
CA ALA A 144 -10.18 -23.89 15.31
C ALA A 144 -9.79 -25.36 15.10
N ASP A 145 -9.29 -25.67 13.90
CA ASP A 145 -8.63 -26.95 13.66
C ASP A 145 -7.34 -27.02 14.50
N LYS A 146 -7.11 -28.16 15.16
CA LYS A 146 -5.93 -28.43 15.98
C LYS A 146 -4.65 -28.58 15.16
#